data_AF-A0A0W0XH77-F1
#
_entry.id   AF-A0A0W0XH77-F1
#
_cell.length_a   1.000
_cell.length_b   1.000
_cell.length_c   1.000
_cell.angle_alpha   90.00
_cell.angle_beta   90.00
_cell.angle_gamma   90.00
#
_symmetry.space_group_name_H-M   'P 1'
#
loop_
_entity.id
_entity.type
_entity.pdbx_description
1 polymer ?
#
loop_
_entity_poly.entity_id
_entity_poly.type
_entity_poly.pdbx_seq_one_letter_code
_entity_poly.pdbx_strand_id
1 'polypeptide(L)'
;MDNTRSSIPIILLITLGVIGAAVGYYFWEAYLLTHYLGGYDQYGLPVQRSYPGFHFFFHAWPLWFFPMIVILAIMIFLQWLRMAKVRREKQILTKILADKTLIIEELHEELHALKTKLDKVRDNSLLEEKYEQLEDELFSLEEDYERSLNFIEKLLEKVPYTQDSQSK
;
A
#
# COMPACT_ATOMS: atom_id res chain seq x y z
N MET A 1 -6.73 -28.90 10.45
CA MET A 1 -6.24 -30.10 9.74
C MET A 1 -5.36 -29.62 8.59
N ASP A 2 -4.25 -28.92 8.91
CA ASP A 2 -3.63 -27.92 8.00
C ASP A 2 -2.15 -28.17 7.65
N ASN A 3 -1.53 -29.23 8.16
CA ASN A 3 -0.10 -29.50 7.90
C ASN A 3 0.21 -29.97 6.47
N THR A 4 -0.78 -30.40 5.69
CA THR A 4 -0.56 -30.95 4.34
C THR A 4 -0.41 -29.87 3.27
N ARG A 5 -0.97 -28.67 3.45
CA ARG A 5 -0.86 -27.59 2.43
C ARG A 5 0.52 -26.95 2.38
N SER A 6 1.27 -26.97 3.49
CA SER A 6 2.63 -26.42 3.58
C SER A 6 3.70 -27.33 2.99
N SER A 7 3.50 -28.65 3.04
CA SER A 7 4.50 -29.63 2.60
C SER A 7 4.46 -29.97 1.11
N ILE A 8 3.32 -29.78 0.43
CA ILE A 8 3.19 -29.99 -1.02
C ILE A 8 4.27 -29.29 -1.85
N PRO A 9 4.58 -27.98 -1.66
CA PRO A 9 5.64 -27.32 -2.42
C PRO A 9 7.03 -27.88 -2.12
N ILE A 10 7.28 -28.35 -0.89
CA ILE A 10 8.56 -28.95 -0.48
C ILE A 10 8.73 -30.33 -1.11
N ILE A 11 7.68 -31.16 -1.09
CA ILE A 11 7.67 -32.49 -1.71
C ILE A 11 7.84 -32.37 -3.23
N LEU A 12 7.19 -31.38 -3.87
CA LEU A 12 7.37 -31.11 -5.30
C LEU A 12 8.81 -30.70 -5.63
N LEU A 13 9.44 -29.85 -4.81
CA LEU A 13 10.85 -29.47 -4.99
C LEU A 13 11.79 -30.67 -4.84
N ILE A 14 11.58 -31.50 -3.82
CA ILE A 14 12.39 -32.70 -3.58
C ILE A 14 12.23 -33.69 -4.73
N THR A 15 11.00 -33.98 -5.15
CA THR A 15 10.74 -34.90 -6.27
C THR A 15 11.33 -34.40 -7.57
N LEU A 16 11.22 -33.11 -7.88
CA LEU A 16 11.85 -32.51 -9.05
C LEU A 16 13.37 -32.61 -9.00
N GLY A 17 13.96 -32.41 -7.82
CA GLY A 17 15.39 -32.57 -7.59
C GLY A 17 15.88 -34.01 -7.78
N VAL A 18 15.15 -34.98 -7.23
CA VAL A 18 15.47 -36.42 -7.38
C VAL A 18 15.35 -36.86 -8.84
N ILE A 19 14.30 -36.46 -9.54
CA ILE A 19 14.12 -36.76 -10.98
C ILE A 19 15.25 -36.13 -11.79
N GLY A 20 15.58 -34.86 -11.52
CA GLY A 20 16.67 -34.16 -12.19
C GLY A 20 18.02 -34.84 -11.99
N ALA A 21 18.32 -35.27 -10.75
CA ALA A 21 19.53 -36.01 -10.43
C ALA A 21 19.58 -37.38 -11.12
N ALA A 22 18.46 -38.11 -11.15
CA ALA A 22 18.37 -39.41 -11.81
C ALA A 22 18.55 -39.30 -13.34
N VAL A 23 17.91 -38.31 -13.98
CA VAL A 23 18.09 -38.04 -15.40
C VAL A 23 19.52 -37.60 -15.70
N GLY A 24 20.12 -36.75 -14.87
CA GLY A 24 21.51 -36.34 -15.02
C GLY A 24 22.50 -37.51 -14.89
N TYR A 25 22.27 -38.39 -13.91
CA TYR A 25 23.07 -39.59 -13.72
C TYR A 25 22.96 -40.53 -14.94
N TYR A 26 21.74 -40.81 -15.38
CA TYR A 26 21.50 -41.69 -16.54
C TYR A 26 22.08 -41.10 -17.83
N PHE A 27 21.98 -39.79 -18.03
CA PHE A 27 22.62 -39.10 -19.14
C PHE A 27 24.14 -39.31 -19.12
N TRP A 28 24.76 -39.12 -17.94
CA TRP A 28 26.21 -39.27 -17.78
C TRP A 28 26.65 -40.71 -18.07
N GLU A 29 25.94 -41.68 -17.51
CA GLU A 29 26.21 -43.11 -17.70
C GLU A 29 26.05 -43.52 -19.17
N ALA A 30 24.91 -43.22 -19.79
CA ALA A 30 24.65 -43.57 -21.18
C ALA A 30 25.63 -42.88 -22.14
N TYR A 31 25.93 -41.60 -21.91
CA TYR A 31 26.87 -40.86 -22.74
C TYR A 31 28.29 -41.42 -22.63
N LEU A 32 28.74 -41.73 -21.41
CA LEU A 32 30.03 -42.36 -21.17
C LEU A 32 30.12 -43.76 -21.77
N LEU A 33 29.10 -44.61 -21.60
CA LEU A 33 29.05 -45.97 -22.16
C LEU A 33 29.03 -45.98 -23.68
N THR A 34 28.33 -45.03 -24.31
CA THR A 34 28.18 -45.04 -25.77
C THR A 34 29.44 -44.50 -26.47
N HIS A 35 30.12 -43.52 -25.85
CA HIS A 35 31.18 -42.76 -26.50
C HIS A 35 32.59 -43.06 -25.98
N TYR A 36 32.75 -43.59 -24.76
CA TYR A 36 34.06 -43.66 -24.11
C TYR A 36 34.38 -45.00 -23.45
N LEU A 37 33.46 -45.57 -22.66
CA LEU A 37 33.63 -46.91 -22.14
C LEU A 37 33.41 -47.90 -23.29
N GLY A 38 34.39 -48.76 -23.49
CA GLY A 38 34.39 -49.67 -24.63
C GLY A 38 33.19 -50.61 -24.63
N GLY A 39 32.60 -50.79 -25.80
CA GLY A 39 31.61 -51.82 -26.07
C GLY A 39 32.27 -53.06 -26.65
N TYR A 40 31.47 -54.07 -26.97
CA TYR A 40 31.93 -55.22 -27.74
C TYR A 40 31.63 -55.01 -29.23
N ASP A 41 32.56 -55.37 -30.10
CA ASP A 41 32.31 -55.44 -31.54
C ASP A 41 31.32 -56.57 -31.87
N GLN A 42 30.86 -56.64 -33.12
CA GLN A 42 30.02 -57.71 -33.67
C GLN A 42 30.60 -59.11 -33.44
N TYR A 43 31.91 -59.19 -33.22
CA TYR A 43 32.67 -60.42 -32.91
C TYR A 43 32.89 -60.65 -31.40
N GLY A 44 32.30 -59.85 -30.52
CA GLY A 44 32.44 -59.99 -29.07
C GLY A 44 33.78 -59.52 -28.50
N LEU A 45 34.58 -58.78 -29.28
CA LEU A 45 35.87 -58.25 -28.83
C LEU A 45 35.69 -56.87 -28.17
N PRO A 46 36.34 -56.60 -27.03
CA PRO A 46 36.23 -55.31 -26.37
C PRO A 46 36.93 -54.23 -27.23
N VAL A 47 36.18 -53.19 -27.61
CA VAL A 47 36.66 -52.06 -28.39
C VAL A 47 36.67 -50.82 -27.51
N GLN A 48 37.87 -50.36 -27.14
CA GLN A 48 38.04 -49.11 -26.42
C GLN A 48 37.84 -47.93 -27.38
N ARG A 49 36.78 -47.14 -27.15
CA ARG A 49 36.45 -45.93 -27.95
C ARG A 49 37.02 -44.63 -27.36
N SER A 50 37.65 -44.69 -26.19
CA SER A 50 38.18 -43.51 -25.52
C SER A 50 39.36 -42.91 -26.28
N TYR A 51 39.27 -41.63 -26.63
CA TYR A 51 40.39 -40.85 -27.17
C TYR A 51 41.54 -40.76 -26.15
N PRO A 52 42.81 -40.77 -26.59
CA PRO A 52 43.95 -40.59 -25.69
C PRO A 52 44.15 -39.12 -25.28
N GLY A 53 44.53 -38.91 -24.01
CA GLY A 53 45.04 -37.63 -23.51
C GLY A 53 44.07 -36.44 -23.63
N PHE A 54 44.57 -35.28 -24.04
CA PHE A 54 43.80 -34.03 -24.14
C PHE A 54 42.64 -34.08 -25.16
N HIS A 55 42.69 -34.96 -26.16
CA HIS A 55 41.59 -35.10 -27.13
C HIS A 55 40.30 -35.61 -26.48
N PHE A 56 40.40 -36.41 -25.41
CA PHE A 56 39.26 -36.84 -24.63
C PHE A 56 38.51 -35.65 -24.02
N PHE A 57 39.24 -34.69 -23.46
CA PHE A 57 38.64 -33.52 -22.81
C PHE A 57 37.82 -32.67 -23.78
N PHE A 58 38.32 -32.43 -25.00
CA PHE A 58 37.58 -31.69 -26.02
C PHE A 58 36.36 -32.46 -26.54
N HIS A 59 36.48 -33.77 -26.74
CA HIS A 59 35.32 -34.56 -27.15
C HIS A 59 34.28 -34.69 -26.05
N ALA A 60 34.70 -34.71 -24.78
CA ALA A 60 33.83 -34.82 -23.61
C ALA A 60 33.12 -33.50 -23.27
N TRP A 61 33.24 -32.45 -24.09
CA TRP A 61 32.59 -31.16 -23.89
C TRP A 61 31.10 -31.23 -23.49
N PRO A 62 30.25 -32.17 -23.95
CA PRO A 62 28.85 -32.20 -23.55
C PRO A 62 28.64 -32.61 -22.09
N LEU A 63 29.56 -33.39 -21.50
CA LEU A 63 29.56 -33.73 -20.08
C LEU A 63 29.81 -32.47 -19.23
N TRP A 64 30.70 -31.58 -19.68
CA TRP A 64 31.00 -30.33 -18.99
C TRP A 64 29.93 -29.25 -19.24
N PHE A 65 29.30 -29.25 -20.41
CA PHE A 65 28.26 -28.29 -20.77
C PHE A 65 26.91 -28.59 -20.10
N PHE A 66 26.60 -29.87 -19.86
CA PHE A 66 25.38 -30.29 -19.18
C PHE A 66 25.14 -29.59 -17.83
N PRO A 67 26.05 -29.59 -16.85
CA PRO A 67 25.84 -28.89 -15.58
C PRO A 67 25.66 -27.38 -15.76
N MET A 68 26.28 -26.77 -16.78
CA MET A 68 26.06 -25.35 -17.09
C MET A 68 24.63 -25.08 -17.55
N ILE A 69 24.07 -25.95 -18.40
CA ILE A 69 22.65 -25.86 -18.82
C ILE A 69 21.74 -26.04 -17.61
N VAL A 70 22.01 -27.02 -16.73
CA VAL A 70 21.19 -27.25 -15.53
C VAL A 70 21.21 -26.03 -14.61
N ILE A 71 22.39 -25.45 -14.37
CA ILE A 71 22.52 -24.22 -13.56
C ILE A 71 21.76 -23.06 -14.21
N LEU A 72 21.86 -22.90 -15.53
CA LEU A 72 21.14 -21.86 -16.26
C LEU A 72 19.62 -22.03 -16.12
N ALA A 73 19.11 -23.25 -16.26
CA ALA A 73 17.69 -23.56 -16.08
C ALA A 73 17.22 -23.24 -14.65
N ILE A 74 18.02 -23.57 -13.64
CA ILE A 74 17.74 -23.24 -12.24
C ILE A 74 17.71 -21.71 -12.04
N MET A 75 18.67 -20.98 -12.61
CA MET A 75 18.69 -19.52 -12.53
C MET A 75 17.46 -18.88 -13.18
N ILE A 76 17.07 -19.35 -14.36
CA ILE A 76 15.86 -18.87 -15.06
C ILE A 76 14.61 -19.16 -14.21
N PHE A 77 14.50 -20.36 -13.65
CA PHE A 77 13.39 -20.74 -12.79
C PHE A 77 13.29 -19.87 -11.53
N LEU A 78 14.43 -19.62 -10.85
CA LEU A 78 14.51 -18.71 -9.71
C LEU A 78 14.11 -17.27 -10.08
N GLN A 79 14.56 -16.79 -11.23
CA GLN A 79 14.24 -15.44 -11.70
C GLN A 79 12.76 -15.31 -12.06
N TRP A 80 12.17 -16.34 -12.65
CA TRP A 80 10.73 -16.41 -12.93
C TRP A 80 9.90 -16.39 -11.63
N LEU A 81 10.29 -17.17 -10.62
CA LEU A 81 9.66 -17.16 -9.30
C LEU A 81 9.73 -15.78 -8.64
N ARG A 82 10.88 -15.11 -8.70
CA ARG A 82 11.05 -13.73 -8.19
C ARG A 82 10.12 -12.76 -8.90
N MET A 83 10.06 -12.80 -10.24
CA MET A 83 9.16 -11.94 -11.01
C MET A 83 7.69 -12.20 -10.69
N ALA A 84 7.29 -13.46 -10.52
CA ALA A 84 5.92 -13.81 -10.16
C ALA A 84 5.52 -13.21 -8.80
N LYS A 85 6.43 -13.22 -7.81
CA LYS A 85 6.20 -12.60 -6.51
C LYS A 85 6.05 -11.08 -6.61
N VAL A 86 6.98 -10.41 -7.30
CA VAL A 86 6.96 -8.95 -7.50
C VAL A 86 5.68 -8.50 -8.22
N ARG A 87 5.19 -9.28 -9.21
CA ARG A 87 3.92 -8.97 -9.90
C ARG A 87 2.73 -9.00 -8.95
N ARG A 88 2.66 -9.97 -8.03
CA ARG A 88 1.59 -10.04 -7.03
C ARG A 88 1.62 -8.86 -6.07
N GLU A 89 2.81 -8.50 -5.59
CA GLU A 89 2.98 -7.33 -4.72
C GLU A 89 2.57 -6.03 -5.40
N LYS A 90 2.95 -5.84 -6.68
CA LYS A 90 2.52 -4.69 -7.47
C LYS A 90 1.00 -4.62 -7.64
N GLN A 91 0.34 -5.75 -7.92
CA GLN A 91 -1.13 -5.79 -8.05
C GLN A 91 -1.84 -5.41 -6.75
N ILE A 92 -1.30 -5.81 -5.60
CA ILE A 92 -1.84 -5.42 -4.29
C ILE A 92 -1.65 -3.92 -4.08
N LEU A 93 -0.45 -3.40 -4.36
CA LEU A 93 -0.15 -1.98 -4.23
C LEU A 93 -1.06 -1.11 -5.12
N THR A 94 -1.29 -1.51 -6.36
CA THR A 94 -2.18 -0.77 -7.28
C THR A 94 -3.62 -0.75 -6.79
N LYS A 95 -4.10 -1.84 -6.19
CA LYS A 95 -5.44 -1.89 -5.59
C LYS A 95 -5.56 -0.94 -4.40
N ILE A 96 -4.56 -0.94 -3.51
CA ILE A 96 -4.52 -0.02 -2.36
C ILE A 96 -4.46 1.42 -2.83
N LEU A 97 -3.70 1.72 -3.89
CA LEU A 97 -3.62 3.07 -4.43
C LEU A 97 -4.97 3.54 -5.00
N ALA A 98 -5.66 2.67 -5.75
CA ALA A 98 -6.98 2.97 -6.30
C ALA A 98 -8.03 3.21 -5.21
N ASP A 99 -8.00 2.43 -4.14
CA ASP A 99 -8.88 2.58 -2.98
C ASP A 99 -8.63 3.93 -2.27
N LYS A 100 -7.36 4.30 -2.08
CA LYS A 100 -7.00 5.60 -1.50
C LYS A 100 -7.41 6.78 -2.39
N THR A 101 -7.32 6.66 -3.71
CA THR A 101 -7.77 7.73 -4.62
C THR A 101 -9.27 7.94 -4.54
N LEU A 102 -10.06 6.87 -4.41
CA LEU A 102 -11.52 6.98 -4.21
C LEU A 102 -11.85 7.69 -2.90
N ILE A 103 -11.17 7.35 -1.80
CA ILE A 103 -11.38 8.01 -0.50
C ILE A 103 -11.03 9.50 -0.58
N ILE A 104 -9.96 9.86 -1.30
CA ILE A 104 -9.58 11.28 -1.47
C ILE A 104 -10.63 12.04 -2.28
N GLU A 105 -11.22 11.41 -3.30
CA GLU A 105 -12.24 12.00 -4.15
C GLU A 105 -13.55 12.20 -3.38
N GLU A 106 -13.98 11.21 -2.59
CA GLU A 106 -15.12 11.32 -1.67
C GLU A 106 -14.92 12.44 -0.64
N LEU A 107 -13.73 12.52 -0.02
CA LEU A 107 -13.41 13.57 0.94
C LEU A 107 -13.39 14.96 0.29
N HIS A 108 -12.97 15.05 -0.98
CA HIS A 108 -13.00 16.31 -1.74
C HIS A 108 -14.45 16.76 -2.03
N GLU A 109 -15.33 15.81 -2.35
CA GLU A 109 -16.75 16.07 -2.59
C GLU A 109 -17.47 16.51 -1.31
N GLU A 110 -17.19 15.87 -0.17
CA GLU A 110 -17.68 16.29 1.14
C GLU A 110 -17.24 17.72 1.50
N LEU A 111 -15.97 18.03 1.25
CA LEU A 111 -15.41 19.36 1.52
C LEU A 111 -16.05 20.42 0.62
N HIS A 112 -16.30 20.09 -0.65
CA HIS A 112 -17.04 20.96 -1.56
C HIS A 112 -18.49 21.16 -1.10
N ALA A 113 -19.19 20.10 -0.67
CA ALA A 113 -20.55 20.19 -0.15
C ALA A 113 -20.62 21.05 1.12
N LEU A 114 -19.64 20.91 2.03
CA LEU A 114 -19.47 21.74 3.22
C LEU A 114 -19.24 23.20 2.86
N LYS A 115 -18.34 23.48 1.91
CA LYS A 115 -18.08 24.83 1.42
C LYS A 115 -19.34 25.46 0.84
N THR A 116 -20.10 24.70 0.04
CA THR A 116 -21.35 25.18 -0.57
C THR A 116 -22.42 25.45 0.49
N LYS A 117 -22.50 24.64 1.55
CA LYS A 117 -23.38 24.89 2.70
C LYS A 117 -22.95 26.14 3.47
N LEU A 118 -21.64 26.33 3.67
CA LEU A 118 -21.10 27.51 4.34
C LEU A 118 -21.36 28.78 3.53
N ASP A 119 -21.17 28.75 2.21
CA ASP A 119 -21.47 29.88 1.33
C ASP A 119 -22.98 30.20 1.35
N LYS A 120 -23.87 29.20 1.42
CA LYS A 120 -25.32 29.42 1.61
C LYS A 120 -25.67 30.04 2.97
N VAL A 121 -24.94 29.68 4.03
CA VAL A 121 -25.10 30.31 5.35
C VAL A 121 -24.56 31.74 5.34
N ARG A 122 -23.49 32.00 4.59
CA ARG A 122 -22.93 33.34 4.39
C ARG A 122 -23.84 34.24 3.54
N ASP A 123 -24.53 33.67 2.55
CA ASP A 123 -25.54 34.34 1.74
C ASP A 123 -26.89 34.56 2.47
N ASN A 124 -27.08 34.00 3.67
CA ASN A 124 -28.20 34.38 4.54
C ASN A 124 -27.92 35.75 5.22
N SER A 125 -27.68 36.77 4.40
CA SER A 125 -27.54 38.19 4.75
C SER A 125 -28.71 38.75 5.58
N LEU A 126 -29.84 38.03 5.62
CA LEU A 126 -30.97 38.29 6.52
C LEU A 126 -30.62 38.19 8.01
N LEU A 127 -29.54 37.50 8.37
CA LEU A 127 -29.07 37.45 9.75
C LEU A 127 -28.29 38.72 10.10
N GLU A 128 -27.45 39.20 9.18
CA GLU A 128 -26.63 40.40 9.36
C GLU A 128 -27.50 41.66 9.48
N GLU A 129 -28.52 41.80 8.62
CA GLU A 129 -29.51 42.89 8.70
C GLU A 129 -30.32 42.86 10.00
N LYS A 130 -30.62 41.66 10.54
CA LYS A 130 -31.30 41.53 11.84
C LYS A 130 -30.41 41.86 13.02
N TYR A 131 -29.10 41.60 12.92
CA TYR A 131 -28.15 41.99 13.97
C TYR A 131 -27.96 43.50 13.99
N GLU A 132 -27.87 44.15 12.82
CA GLU A 132 -27.75 45.60 12.70
C GLU A 132 -29.00 46.32 13.24
N GLN A 133 -30.21 45.82 12.92
CA GLN A 133 -31.45 46.34 13.50
C GLN A 133 -31.53 46.17 15.02
N LEU A 134 -31.03 45.06 15.56
CA LEU A 134 -31.05 44.80 17.01
C LEU A 134 -30.02 45.68 17.75
N GLU A 135 -28.91 46.02 17.10
CA GLU A 135 -27.89 46.93 17.62
C GLU A 135 -28.40 48.37 17.68
N ASP A 136 -29.09 48.84 16.63
CA ASP A 136 -29.74 50.16 16.62
C ASP A 136 -30.84 50.28 17.68
N GLU A 137 -31.67 49.23 17.85
CA GLU A 137 -32.70 49.20 18.89
C GLU A 137 -32.09 49.26 20.30
N LEU A 138 -30.99 48.53 20.54
CA LEU A 138 -30.27 48.58 21.82
C LEU A 138 -29.69 49.97 22.11
N PHE A 139 -29.09 50.62 21.11
CA PHE A 139 -28.53 51.96 21.28
C PHE A 139 -29.61 52.99 21.60
N SER A 140 -30.76 52.92 20.92
CA SER A 140 -31.91 53.80 21.20
C SER A 140 -32.47 53.61 22.61
N LEU A 141 -32.51 52.37 23.10
CA LEU A 141 -32.98 52.04 24.43
C LEU A 141 -32.02 52.54 25.52
N GLU A 142 -30.71 52.46 25.28
CA GLU A 142 -29.68 52.97 26.18
C GLU A 142 -29.76 54.49 26.31
N GLU A 143 -29.95 55.21 25.20
CA GLU A 143 -30.13 56.67 25.19
C GLU A 143 -31.40 57.10 25.96
N ASP A 144 -32.52 56.39 25.75
CA ASP A 144 -33.77 56.66 26.47
C ASP A 144 -33.65 56.32 27.96
N TYR A 145 -32.90 55.29 28.32
CA TYR A 145 -32.60 54.95 29.72
C TYR A 145 -31.75 56.04 30.38
N GLU A 146 -30.71 56.54 29.72
CA GLU A 146 -29.86 57.62 30.24
C GLU A 146 -30.63 58.94 30.38
N ARG A 147 -31.51 59.24 29.42
CA ARG A 147 -32.43 60.40 29.48
C ARG A 147 -33.41 60.26 30.63
N SER A 148 -33.92 59.05 30.87
CA SER A 148 -34.82 58.75 31.99
C SER A 148 -34.11 58.90 33.33
N LEU A 149 -32.86 58.43 33.44
CA LEU A 149 -32.00 58.62 34.62
C LEU A 149 -31.76 60.10 34.93
N ASN A 150 -31.36 60.88 33.91
CA ASN A 150 -31.19 62.32 34.04
C ASN A 150 -32.48 63.05 34.45
N PHE A 151 -33.63 62.57 33.95
CA PHE A 151 -34.92 63.11 34.35
C PHE A 151 -35.25 62.79 35.81
N ILE A 152 -35.02 61.55 36.24
CA ILE A 152 -35.18 61.12 37.63
C ILE A 152 -34.25 61.90 38.56
N GLU A 153 -33.00 62.12 38.16
CA GLU A 153 -32.03 62.91 38.92
C GLU A 153 -32.48 64.38 39.05
N LYS A 154 -32.93 65.01 37.96
CA LYS A 154 -33.52 66.35 37.99
C LYS A 154 -34.82 66.43 38.81
N LEU A 155 -35.60 65.36 38.87
CA LEU A 155 -36.78 65.29 39.74
C LEU A 155 -36.37 65.17 41.21
N LEU A 156 -35.39 64.32 41.52
CA LEU A 156 -34.82 64.17 42.87
C LEU A 156 -34.20 65.48 43.38
N GLU A 157 -33.48 66.21 42.53
CA GLU A 157 -32.88 67.50 42.87
C GLU A 157 -33.93 68.59 43.16
N LYS A 158 -35.13 68.48 42.55
CA LYS A 158 -36.26 69.37 42.79
C LYS A 158 -37.13 68.98 43.98
N VAL A 159 -36.87 67.86 44.65
CA VAL A 159 -37.52 67.54 45.93
C VAL A 159 -36.84 68.39 47.01
N PRO A 160 -37.52 69.40 47.60
CA PRO A 160 -36.92 70.16 48.69
C PRO A 160 -36.66 69.22 49.87
N TYR A 161 -35.47 69.34 50.47
CA TYR A 161 -35.15 68.72 51.75
C TYR A 161 -36.26 69.09 52.75
N THR A 162 -37.15 68.15 53.05
CA THR A 162 -38.05 68.26 54.20
C THR A 162 -37.19 68.00 55.42
N GLN A 163 -36.48 69.03 55.85
CA GLN A 163 -35.82 69.09 57.14
C GLN A 163 -36.88 69.54 58.15
N ASP A 164 -37.78 68.64 58.56
CA ASP A 164 -38.52 68.85 59.78
C ASP A 164 -37.74 68.22 60.94
N SER A 165 -37.05 69.12 61.62
CA SER A 165 -36.51 68.93 62.96
C SER A 165 -37.69 68.72 63.90
N GLN A 166 -37.72 67.66 64.72
CA GLN A 166 -38.20 67.78 66.12
C GLN A 166 -37.60 66.68 67.01
N SER A 167 -36.74 67.12 67.94
CA SER A 167 -36.90 66.89 69.38
C SER A 167 -36.88 65.44 69.91
N LYS A 168 -35.71 64.99 70.37
CA LYS A 168 -35.40 64.95 71.81
C LYS A 168 -33.92 64.77 72.07
#